data_AF-A0A8T5J1K3-F1
#
_entry.id   AF-A0A8T5J1K3-F1
#
_cell.length_a   1.000
_cell.length_b   1.000
_cell.length_c   1.000
_cell.angle_alpha   90.00
_cell.angle_beta   90.00
_cell.angle_gamma   90.00
#
_symmetry.space_group_name_H-M   'P 1'
#
loop_
_entity.id
_entity.type
_entity.pdbx_description
1 polymer ?
#
loop_
_entity_poly.entity_id
_entity_poly.type
_entity_poly.pdbx_seq_one_letter_code
_entity_poly.pdbx_strand_id
1 'polypeptide(L)'
;MRNKRGLIGLIVLIIVLLVVGFFWFVRNFETSEDQVCGIDEECFEETCEVPEDCVKVQTTCCPCNMGGKELCVPKSEVEMYEKNLENCSETQLCSAVYNCEIESCGCVEGECSGE
;
A
#
# COMPACT_ATOMS: atom_id res chain seq x y z
N MET A 1 -2.22 16.48 51.25
CA MET A 1 -2.89 15.15 51.13
C MET A 1 -3.44 15.04 49.72
N ARG A 2 -2.94 14.10 48.91
CA ARG A 2 -3.31 13.95 47.49
C ARG A 2 -4.72 13.36 47.45
N ASN A 3 -5.69 14.07 46.87
CA ASN A 3 -7.10 13.66 46.83
C ASN A 3 -7.27 12.42 45.93
N LYS A 4 -7.00 11.23 46.48
CA LYS A 4 -7.05 9.93 45.79
C LYS A 4 -8.41 9.68 45.11
N ARG A 5 -9.49 10.24 45.66
CA ARG A 5 -10.85 10.14 45.11
C ARG A 5 -11.03 10.95 43.81
N GLY A 6 -10.37 12.11 43.68
CA GLY A 6 -10.38 12.89 42.44
C GLY A 6 -9.49 12.27 41.36
N LEU A 7 -8.41 11.61 41.77
CA LEU A 7 -7.50 10.91 40.85
C LEU A 7 -8.19 9.75 40.14
N ILE A 8 -9.02 8.97 40.86
CA ILE A 8 -9.75 7.84 40.29
C ILE A 8 -10.78 8.32 39.26
N GLY A 9 -11.52 9.39 39.55
CA GLY A 9 -12.47 9.97 38.59
C GLY A 9 -11.80 10.45 37.30
N LEU A 10 -10.61 11.04 37.43
CA LEU A 10 -9.84 11.53 36.29
C LEU A 10 -9.29 10.38 35.43
N ILE A 11 -8.85 9.28 36.05
CA ILE A 11 -8.40 8.08 35.34
C ILE A 11 -9.54 7.44 34.53
N VAL A 12 -10.72 7.31 35.14
CA VAL A 12 -11.89 6.74 34.45
C VAL A 12 -12.29 7.59 33.25
N LEU A 13 -12.27 8.92 33.39
CA LEU A 13 -12.61 9.84 32.31
C LEU A 13 -11.61 9.74 31.13
N ILE A 14 -10.31 9.61 31.41
CA ILE A 14 -9.29 9.40 30.37
C ILE A 14 -9.52 8.07 29.63
N ILE A 15 -9.81 6.99 30.35
CA ILE A 15 -10.04 5.67 29.73
C ILE A 15 -11.25 5.73 28.78
N VAL A 16 -12.34 6.39 29.18
CA VAL A 16 -13.52 6.55 28.32
C VAL A 16 -13.18 7.32 27.04
N LEU A 17 -12.40 8.41 27.15
CA LEU A 17 -11.98 9.18 25.98
C LEU A 17 -11.09 8.36 25.03
N LEU A 18 -10.19 7.54 25.57
CA LEU A 18 -9.34 6.65 24.77
C LEU A 18 -10.15 5.59 24.03
N VAL A 19 -11.14 4.98 24.68
CA VAL A 19 -11.99 3.96 24.03
C VAL A 19 -12.82 4.58 22.91
N VAL A 20 -13.42 5.76 23.13
CA VAL A 20 -14.21 6.46 22.10
C VAL A 20 -13.32 6.90 20.93
N GLY A 21 -12.15 7.47 21.22
CA GLY A 21 -11.19 7.89 20.20
C GLY A 21 -10.66 6.72 19.38
N PHE A 22 -10.34 5.60 20.03
CA PHE A 22 -9.89 4.38 19.36
C PHE A 22 -11.00 3.79 18.46
N PHE A 23 -12.25 3.79 18.91
CA PHE A 23 -13.36 3.30 18.09
C PHE A 23 -13.61 4.19 16.86
N TRP A 24 -13.46 5.51 17.01
CA TRP A 24 -13.48 6.44 15.88
C TRP A 24 -12.33 6.20 14.92
N PHE A 25 -11.12 6.01 15.44
CA PHE A 25 -9.93 5.76 14.66
C PHE A 25 -10.07 4.48 13.83
N VAL A 26 -10.50 3.37 14.44
CA VAL A 26 -10.71 2.09 13.73
C VAL A 26 -11.78 2.21 12.64
N ARG A 27 -12.85 3.00 12.87
CA ARG A 27 -13.88 3.21 11.84
C ARG A 27 -13.45 4.11 10.69
N ASN A 28 -12.49 5.00 10.92
CA ASN A 28 -11.92 5.87 9.87
C ASN A 28 -10.60 5.30 9.31
N PHE A 29 -10.12 4.18 9.82
CA PHE A 29 -9.03 3.42 9.24
C PHE A 29 -9.59 2.59 8.08
N GLU A 30 -10.16 3.28 7.11
CA GLU A 30 -10.21 2.79 5.74
C GLU A 30 -8.77 2.87 5.26
N THR A 31 -8.18 1.69 5.08
CA THR A 31 -6.91 1.50 4.41
C THR A 31 -6.91 2.34 3.15
N SER A 32 -6.01 3.33 3.08
CA SER A 32 -5.58 3.92 1.82
C SER A 32 -4.86 2.82 1.03
N GLU A 33 -5.63 1.96 0.39
CA GLU A 33 -5.23 1.33 -0.85
C GLU A 33 -5.61 2.33 -1.94
N ASP A 34 -4.57 2.95 -2.50
CA ASP A 34 -4.63 3.87 -3.61
C ASP A 34 -5.34 3.23 -4.81
N GLN A 35 -6.65 3.44 -4.94
CA GLN A 35 -7.30 3.46 -6.25
C GLN A 35 -7.16 4.88 -6.82
N VAL A 36 -6.00 5.14 -7.43
CA VAL A 36 -5.85 6.27 -8.36
C VAL A 36 -6.51 5.84 -9.68
N CYS A 37 -7.81 6.02 -9.78
CA CYS A 37 -8.49 6.17 -11.06
C CYS A 37 -9.21 7.51 -11.02
N GLY A 38 -8.52 8.52 -11.57
CA GLY A 38 -9.04 9.87 -11.74
C GLY A 38 -10.23 9.89 -12.69
N ILE A 39 -11.04 10.93 -12.53
CA ILE A 39 -12.37 11.11 -13.11
C ILE A 39 -12.23 11.54 -14.58
N ASP A 40 -11.63 10.71 -15.42
CA ASP A 40 -11.64 10.88 -16.87
C ASP A 40 -11.81 9.50 -17.50
N GLU A 41 -12.92 9.36 -18.18
CA GLU A 41 -13.42 8.17 -18.87
C GLU A 41 -12.43 7.71 -19.95
N GLU A 42 -11.46 6.86 -19.56
CA GLU A 42 -10.73 5.88 -20.38
C GLU A 42 -9.71 5.17 -19.47
N CYS A 43 -10.15 4.19 -18.68
CA CYS A 43 -9.22 3.13 -18.26
C CYS A 43 -8.84 2.43 -19.56
N PHE A 44 -7.64 2.72 -20.07
CA PHE A 44 -7.12 2.10 -21.28
C PHE A 44 -7.08 0.59 -21.01
N GLU A 45 -8.03 -0.16 -21.61
CA GLU A 45 -8.02 -1.62 -21.64
C GLU A 45 -6.78 -2.07 -22.43
N GLU A 46 -5.58 -2.00 -21.83
CA GLU A 46 -4.41 -2.65 -22.40
C GLU A 46 -4.53 -4.14 -22.16
N THR A 47 -5.26 -4.79 -23.08
CA THR A 47 -5.25 -6.23 -23.22
C THR A 47 -3.82 -6.68 -23.54
N CYS A 48 -3.14 -7.32 -22.59
CA CYS A 48 -1.95 -8.09 -22.94
C CYS A 48 -2.38 -9.22 -23.92
N GLU A 49 -1.59 -9.47 -24.97
CA GLU A 49 -1.88 -10.54 -25.93
C GLU A 49 -0.97 -11.76 -25.68
N VAL A 50 0.26 -11.52 -25.24
CA VAL A 50 1.22 -12.56 -24.86
C VAL A 50 1.81 -12.30 -23.47
N PRO A 51 2.17 -13.35 -22.71
CA PRO A 51 2.75 -13.20 -21.38
C PRO A 51 4.08 -12.43 -21.40
N GLU A 52 4.77 -12.39 -22.55
CA GLU A 52 5.99 -11.60 -22.72
C GLU A 52 5.73 -10.09 -22.69
N ASP A 53 4.49 -9.63 -22.82
CA ASP A 53 4.12 -8.21 -22.73
C ASP A 53 3.99 -7.74 -21.27
N CYS A 54 3.93 -8.67 -20.34
CA CYS A 54 3.84 -8.40 -18.91
C CYS A 54 5.21 -8.49 -18.26
N VAL A 55 5.52 -7.51 -17.43
CA VAL A 55 6.78 -7.46 -16.70
C VAL A 55 6.54 -7.14 -15.24
N LYS A 56 7.40 -7.72 -14.39
CA LYS A 56 7.37 -7.46 -12.96
C LYS A 56 8.07 -6.14 -12.67
N VAL A 57 7.36 -5.23 -12.00
CA VAL A 57 7.90 -3.94 -11.57
C VAL A 57 7.75 -3.77 -10.06
N GLN A 58 8.62 -2.95 -9.48
CA GLN A 58 8.53 -2.53 -8.10
C GLN A 58 7.64 -1.30 -8.00
N THR A 59 6.64 -1.33 -7.12
CA THR A 59 5.68 -0.22 -6.97
C THR A 59 5.99 0.69 -5.79
N THR A 60 6.88 0.26 -4.90
CA THR A 60 7.27 0.99 -3.69
C THR A 60 8.77 1.23 -3.67
N CYS A 61 9.22 2.30 -3.02
CA CYS A 61 10.65 2.62 -2.88
C CYS A 61 11.54 1.57 -2.20
N CYS A 62 10.94 0.57 -1.55
CA CYS A 62 11.67 -0.55 -1.01
C CYS A 62 11.51 -1.76 -1.93
N PRO A 63 12.56 -2.59 -2.07
CA PRO A 63 12.42 -3.88 -2.73
C PRO A 63 11.56 -4.85 -1.91
N CYS A 64 10.93 -5.82 -2.58
CA CYS A 64 10.03 -6.78 -1.93
C CYS A 64 10.74 -7.63 -0.85
N ASN A 65 12.04 -7.86 -1.00
CA ASN A 65 12.87 -8.52 0.00
C ASN A 65 13.14 -7.65 1.25
N MET A 66 12.72 -6.38 1.23
CA MET A 66 12.76 -5.43 2.34
C MET A 66 11.39 -4.78 2.59
N GLY A 67 10.33 -5.55 2.40
CA GLY A 67 8.95 -5.19 2.74
C GLY A 67 8.27 -4.27 1.76
N GLY A 68 8.86 -4.09 0.58
CA GLY A 68 8.21 -3.45 -0.54
C GLY A 68 7.17 -4.32 -1.25
N LYS A 69 6.58 -3.77 -2.30
CA LYS A 69 5.60 -4.46 -3.15
C LYS A 69 6.08 -4.50 -4.60
N GLU A 70 5.70 -5.58 -5.26
CA GLU A 70 5.88 -5.78 -6.71
C GLU A 70 4.50 -5.97 -7.35
N LEU A 71 4.39 -5.63 -8.62
CA LEU A 71 3.19 -5.82 -9.44
C LEU A 71 3.60 -6.29 -10.83
N CYS A 72 2.74 -7.06 -11.50
CA CYS A 72 2.86 -7.31 -12.93
C CYS A 72 2.11 -6.23 -13.69
N VAL A 73 2.79 -5.60 -14.65
CA VAL A 73 2.23 -4.52 -15.46
C VAL A 73 2.59 -4.73 -16.92
N PRO A 74 1.83 -4.17 -17.86
CA PRO A 74 2.26 -4.14 -19.25
C PRO A 74 3.55 -3.33 -19.40
N LYS A 75 4.38 -3.72 -20.38
CA LYS A 75 5.66 -3.04 -20.67
C LYS A 75 5.53 -1.53 -20.93
N SER A 76 4.38 -1.10 -21.45
CA SER A 76 4.03 0.31 -21.69
C SER A 76 4.08 1.16 -20.42
N GLU A 77 3.74 0.59 -19.26
CA GLU A 77 3.66 1.31 -17.99
C GLU A 77 4.97 1.34 -17.20
N VAL A 78 5.96 0.53 -17.59
CA VAL A 78 7.24 0.38 -16.85
C VAL A 78 7.90 1.74 -16.60
N GLU A 79 7.92 2.60 -17.61
CA GLU A 79 8.56 3.92 -17.50
C GLU A 79 7.89 4.80 -16.44
N MET A 80 6.58 4.66 -16.21
CA MET A 80 5.87 5.37 -15.16
C MET A 80 6.33 4.91 -13.77
N TYR A 81 6.45 3.59 -13.57
CA TYR A 81 6.92 3.03 -12.30
C TYR A 81 8.38 3.36 -12.05
N GLU A 82 9.24 3.27 -13.06
CA GLU A 82 10.65 3.66 -12.95
C GLU A 82 10.81 5.13 -12.51
N LYS A 83 10.07 6.06 -13.12
CA LYS A 83 10.07 7.47 -12.70
C LYS A 83 9.56 7.67 -11.28
N ASN A 84 8.59 6.89 -10.84
CA ASN A 84 8.11 6.96 -9.46
C ASN A 84 9.19 6.49 -8.47
N LEU A 85 9.99 5.48 -8.84
CA LEU A 85 11.12 5.01 -8.03
C LEU A 85 12.28 6.00 -7.98
N GLU A 86 12.49 6.81 -9.03
CA GLU A 86 13.50 7.89 -9.00
C GLU A 86 13.20 8.95 -7.93
N ASN A 87 11.93 9.11 -7.54
CA ASN A 87 11.52 10.05 -6.49
C ASN A 87 11.72 9.50 -5.07
N CYS A 88 12.24 8.29 -4.92
CA CYS A 88 12.48 7.67 -3.63
C CYS A 88 13.65 8.33 -2.89
N SER A 89 13.50 8.50 -1.57
CA SER A 89 14.55 9.08 -0.75
C SER A 89 15.68 8.08 -0.52
N GLU A 90 16.93 8.51 -0.73
CA GLU A 90 18.12 7.71 -0.38
C GLU A 90 18.21 7.37 1.12
N THR A 91 17.48 8.10 1.97
CA THR A 91 17.44 7.87 3.43
C THR A 91 16.30 6.98 3.90
N GLN A 92 15.52 6.43 2.96
CA GLN A 92 14.38 5.60 3.30
C GLN A 92 14.81 4.31 3.99
N LEU A 93 14.22 4.05 5.16
CA LEU A 93 14.45 2.81 5.90
C LEU A 93 13.43 1.76 5.43
N CYS A 94 13.94 0.68 4.85
CA CYS A 94 13.12 -0.46 4.47
C CYS A 94 13.06 -1.49 5.61
N SER A 95 11.90 -2.12 5.77
CA SER A 95 11.70 -3.14 6.80
C SER A 95 12.38 -4.44 6.41
N ALA A 96 12.85 -5.24 7.37
CA ALA A 96 13.45 -6.56 7.06
C ALA A 96 12.36 -7.65 6.92
N VAL A 97 11.35 -7.40 6.08
CA VAL A 97 10.22 -8.31 5.82
C VAL A 97 10.31 -8.79 4.38
N TYR A 98 10.16 -10.09 4.15
CA TYR A 98 10.11 -10.62 2.79
C TYR A 98 8.65 -10.63 2.31
N ASN A 99 8.36 -9.90 1.24
CA ASN A 99 7.03 -9.71 0.69
C ASN A 99 7.00 -9.89 -0.84
N CYS A 100 7.92 -10.69 -1.39
CA CYS A 100 7.91 -11.03 -2.81
C CYS A 100 6.89 -12.15 -3.02
N GLU A 101 5.66 -11.75 -3.36
CA GLU A 101 4.54 -12.67 -3.60
C GLU A 101 4.49 -13.16 -5.05
N ILE A 102 5.07 -12.41 -5.98
CA ILE A 102 5.01 -12.69 -7.43
C ILE A 102 6.27 -13.44 -7.88
N GLU A 103 6.12 -14.71 -8.27
CA GLU A 103 7.18 -15.53 -8.86
C GLU A 103 7.25 -15.34 -10.38
N SER A 104 6.10 -15.23 -11.03
CA SER A 104 6.02 -15.06 -12.48
C SER A 104 4.91 -14.10 -12.90
N CYS A 105 5.13 -13.37 -14.01
CA CYS A 105 4.10 -12.55 -14.63
C CYS A 105 3.57 -13.24 -15.86
N GLY A 106 2.24 -13.29 -15.98
CA GLY A 106 1.54 -13.84 -17.12
C GLY A 106 0.44 -12.89 -17.59
N CYS A 107 -0.03 -13.15 -18.80
CA CYS A 107 -1.24 -12.53 -19.30
C CYS A 107 -2.43 -13.46 -19.04
N VAL A 108 -3.37 -13.03 -18.21
CA VAL A 108 -4.56 -13.79 -17.81
C VAL A 108 -5.78 -12.97 -18.17
N GLU A 109 -6.62 -13.49 -19.08
CA GLU A 109 -7.86 -12.83 -19.52
C GLU A 109 -7.66 -11.42 -20.10
N GLY A 110 -6.46 -11.11 -20.62
CA GLY A 110 -6.11 -9.78 -21.14
C GLY A 110 -5.49 -8.86 -20.10
N GLU A 111 -5.36 -9.27 -18.84
CA GLU A 111 -4.70 -8.48 -17.81
C GLU A 111 -3.36 -9.10 -17.39
N CYS A 112 -2.37 -8.24 -17.13
CA CYS A 112 -1.11 -8.68 -16.57
C CYS A 112 -1.30 -9.05 -15.09
N SER A 113 -1.13 -10.33 -14.79
CA SER A 113 -1.31 -10.85 -13.43
C SER A 113 -0.08 -11.66 -13.00
N GLY A 114 0.19 -11.61 -11.70
CA GLY A 114 1.28 -12.33 -11.06
C GLY A 114 0.79 -13.62 -10.40
N GLU A 115 1.50 -14.72 -10.65
CA GLU A 115 1.37 -15.98 -9.91
C GLU A 115 2.52 -16.18 -8.92
#